data_AF-A0A7S3UM16-F1
#
_entry.id   AF-A0A7S3UM16-F1
#
_cell.length_a   1.000
_cell.length_b   1.000
_cell.length_c   1.000
_cell.angle_alpha   90.00
_cell.angle_beta   90.00
_cell.angle_gamma   90.00
#
_symmetry.space_group_name_H-M   'P 1'
#
loop_
_entity.id
_entity.type
_entity.pdbx_description
1 polymer ?
#
loop_
_entity_poly.entity_id
_entity_poly.type
_entity_poly.pdbx_seq_one_letter_code
_entity_poly.pdbx_strand_id
1 'polypeptide(L)'
;KKHVAASVRQLVNYLSDRGYDHPISPKILQRPTGRDFQNIVTFLFRQVDPNWAPEAAGSFENAVIATFKTLRYPFAISKTALSAVGSPHTWPTLLGSLTWLVELLEYDAEVEQARAEADHHLGFDGDQASDDRAFMDYLGRAYTAFLMGDDDLYAALEGELVAGFDRGQGRAAADLAALRGRNEDLQRQLQQLEARRDRLPQLEARARDLRSDR
;
A
#
# COMPACT_ATOMS: atom_id res chain seq x y z
N LYS A 1 -33.92 7.46 0.64
CA LYS A 1 -34.06 8.24 -0.61
C LYS A 1 -32.80 9.04 -0.97
N LYS A 2 -32.22 9.84 -0.06
CA LYS A 2 -30.94 10.55 -0.33
C LYS A 2 -29.77 9.62 -0.65
N HIS A 3 -29.58 8.55 0.13
CA HIS A 3 -28.51 7.57 -0.08
C HIS A 3 -28.61 6.85 -1.43
N VAL A 4 -29.80 6.35 -1.80
CA VAL A 4 -30.05 5.72 -3.11
C VAL A 4 -29.66 6.65 -4.27
N ALA A 5 -30.00 7.93 -4.20
CA ALA A 5 -29.64 8.89 -5.25
C ALA A 5 -28.13 9.15 -5.31
N ALA A 6 -27.42 9.09 -4.19
CA ALA A 6 -25.96 9.21 -4.15
C ALA A 6 -25.28 7.97 -4.75
N SER A 7 -25.70 6.77 -4.34
CA SER A 7 -25.23 5.49 -4.88
C SER A 7 -25.44 5.38 -6.40
N VAL A 8 -26.61 5.82 -6.90
CA VAL A 8 -26.87 5.89 -8.35
C VAL A 8 -25.86 6.80 -9.05
N ARG A 9 -25.56 7.98 -8.49
CA ARG A 9 -24.58 8.90 -9.10
C ARG A 9 -23.18 8.32 -9.10
N GLN A 10 -22.73 7.74 -7.99
CA GLN A 10 -21.41 7.12 -7.87
C GLN A 10 -21.26 5.99 -8.90
N LEU A 11 -22.24 5.09 -8.99
CA LEU A 11 -22.23 4.01 -9.95
C LEU A 11 -22.21 4.51 -11.40
N VAL A 12 -22.99 5.54 -11.73
CA VAL A 12 -22.98 6.16 -13.08
C VAL A 12 -21.61 6.75 -13.40
N ASN A 13 -21.02 7.49 -12.48
CA ASN A 13 -19.71 8.12 -12.68
C ASN A 13 -18.64 7.06 -12.90
N TYR A 14 -18.54 6.08 -12.01
CA TYR A 14 -17.55 5.00 -12.10
C TYR A 14 -17.64 4.24 -13.43
N LEU A 15 -18.86 3.83 -13.83
CA LEU A 15 -19.07 3.12 -15.09
C LEU A 15 -18.68 3.98 -16.31
N SER A 16 -19.00 5.28 -16.28
CA SER A 16 -18.67 6.20 -17.37
C SER A 16 -17.16 6.41 -17.49
N ASP A 17 -16.47 6.59 -16.37
CA ASP A 17 -15.03 6.86 -16.31
C ASP A 17 -14.19 5.64 -16.75
N ARG A 18 -14.70 4.43 -16.55
CA ARG A 18 -14.01 3.16 -16.87
C ARG A 18 -14.43 2.56 -18.22
N GLY A 19 -15.15 3.31 -19.06
CA GLY A 19 -15.45 2.89 -20.43
C GLY A 19 -16.53 1.80 -20.55
N TYR A 20 -17.55 1.83 -19.68
CA TYR A 20 -18.71 0.96 -19.81
C TYR A 20 -19.40 1.17 -21.18
N ASP A 21 -19.70 0.07 -21.85
CA ASP A 21 -20.08 0.00 -23.27
C ASP A 21 -21.60 0.06 -23.52
N HIS A 22 -22.40 0.07 -22.45
CA HIS A 22 -23.86 0.15 -22.55
C HIS A 22 -24.43 1.49 -22.06
N PRO A 23 -25.61 1.92 -22.57
CA PRO A 23 -26.24 3.15 -22.12
C PRO A 23 -26.50 3.13 -20.62
N ILE A 24 -25.96 4.11 -19.90
CA ILE A 24 -26.12 4.26 -18.45
C ILE A 24 -26.61 5.68 -18.13
N SER A 25 -27.61 5.77 -17.25
CA SER A 25 -28.08 7.06 -16.75
C SER A 25 -28.75 6.90 -15.39
N PRO A 26 -28.82 7.96 -14.58
CA PRO A 26 -29.54 7.93 -13.31
C PRO A 26 -31.00 7.49 -13.45
N LYS A 27 -31.64 7.77 -14.59
CA LYS A 27 -33.02 7.39 -14.88
C LYS A 27 -33.18 5.89 -15.10
N ILE A 28 -32.25 5.26 -15.83
CA ILE A 28 -32.22 3.80 -16.03
C ILE A 28 -32.04 3.09 -14.68
N LEU A 29 -31.13 3.62 -13.84
CA LEU A 29 -30.85 3.08 -12.51
C LEU A 29 -31.92 3.39 -11.45
N GLN A 30 -33.03 4.05 -11.78
CA GLN A 30 -34.17 4.10 -10.86
C GLN A 30 -34.94 2.78 -10.83
N ARG A 31 -35.02 2.09 -11.97
CA ARG A 31 -35.70 0.81 -12.16
C ARG A 31 -34.99 0.03 -13.28
N PRO A 32 -33.80 -0.51 -13.01
CA PRO A 32 -33.05 -1.24 -14.01
C PRO A 32 -33.75 -2.55 -14.38
N THR A 33 -33.56 -2.98 -15.62
CA THR A 33 -33.99 -4.29 -16.07
C THR A 33 -33.02 -5.39 -15.59
N GLY A 34 -33.44 -6.64 -15.70
CA GLY A 34 -32.55 -7.81 -15.51
C GLY A 34 -31.28 -7.71 -16.35
N ARG A 35 -31.41 -7.24 -17.60
CA ARG A 35 -30.30 -7.11 -18.53
C ARG A 35 -29.34 -5.98 -18.13
N ASP A 36 -29.87 -4.84 -17.70
CA ASP A 36 -29.05 -3.73 -17.21
C ASP A 36 -28.20 -4.17 -16.02
N PHE A 37 -28.81 -4.85 -15.04
CA PHE A 37 -28.08 -5.37 -13.89
C PHE A 37 -27.01 -6.38 -14.30
N GLN A 38 -27.34 -7.32 -15.20
CA GLN A 38 -26.40 -8.32 -15.70
C GLN A 38 -25.17 -7.67 -16.34
N ASN A 39 -25.39 -6.69 -17.21
CA ASN A 39 -24.32 -5.98 -17.90
C ASN A 39 -23.44 -5.20 -16.91
N ILE A 40 -24.05 -4.47 -15.97
CA ILE A 40 -23.33 -3.68 -14.96
C ILE A 40 -22.47 -4.59 -14.08
N VAL A 41 -23.05 -5.65 -13.49
CA VAL A 41 -22.30 -6.50 -12.56
C VAL A 41 -21.23 -7.32 -13.27
N THR A 42 -21.47 -7.74 -14.52
CA THR A 42 -20.45 -8.40 -15.35
C THR A 42 -19.28 -7.47 -15.61
N PHE A 43 -19.56 -6.21 -15.96
CA PHE A 43 -18.52 -5.20 -16.15
C PHE A 43 -17.69 -5.00 -14.87
N LEU A 44 -18.35 -4.83 -13.72
CA LEU A 44 -17.65 -4.62 -12.44
C LEU A 44 -16.84 -5.84 -12.01
N PHE A 45 -17.38 -7.07 -12.15
CA PHE A 45 -16.61 -8.27 -11.83
C PHE A 45 -15.42 -8.48 -12.74
N ARG A 46 -15.47 -8.04 -14.00
CA ARG A 46 -14.31 -8.07 -14.90
C ARG A 46 -13.21 -7.07 -14.55
N GLN A 47 -13.52 -6.04 -13.76
CA GLN A 47 -12.49 -5.18 -13.17
C GLN A 47 -11.74 -5.91 -12.03
N VAL A 48 -12.39 -6.87 -11.37
CA VAL A 48 -11.76 -7.71 -10.33
C VAL A 48 -10.98 -8.87 -10.95
N ASP A 49 -11.62 -9.59 -11.87
CA ASP A 49 -11.05 -10.72 -12.58
C ASP A 49 -11.37 -10.59 -14.07
N PRO A 50 -10.39 -10.23 -14.91
CA PRO A 50 -10.59 -10.08 -16.36
C PRO A 50 -11.19 -11.32 -17.04
N ASN A 51 -11.01 -12.51 -16.46
CA ASN A 51 -11.50 -13.79 -16.98
C ASN A 51 -12.87 -14.19 -16.39
N TRP A 52 -13.51 -13.31 -15.61
CA TRP A 52 -14.79 -13.62 -15.00
C TRP A 52 -15.86 -13.93 -16.06
N ALA A 53 -16.42 -15.13 -15.96
CA ALA A 53 -17.39 -15.69 -16.88
C ALA A 53 -18.49 -16.44 -16.10
N PRO A 54 -19.77 -16.06 -16.23
CA PRO A 54 -20.86 -16.67 -15.48
C PRO A 54 -21.12 -18.15 -15.82
N GLU A 55 -20.67 -18.61 -17.00
CA GLU A 55 -20.85 -19.98 -17.51
C GLU A 55 -20.20 -21.03 -16.59
N ALA A 56 -19.11 -20.67 -15.91
CA ALA A 56 -18.40 -21.56 -14.99
C ALA A 56 -19.25 -22.01 -13.78
N ALA A 57 -20.30 -21.25 -13.42
CA ALA A 57 -21.16 -21.55 -12.26
C ALA A 57 -22.53 -22.14 -12.64
N GLY A 58 -22.75 -22.48 -13.91
CA GLY A 58 -23.97 -23.09 -14.43
C GLY A 58 -25.21 -22.18 -14.49
N SER A 59 -25.28 -21.12 -13.68
CA SER A 59 -26.27 -20.04 -13.83
C SER A 59 -25.68 -18.71 -13.37
N PHE A 60 -26.15 -17.62 -13.99
CA PHE A 60 -25.71 -16.27 -13.71
C PHE A 60 -25.88 -15.89 -12.24
N GLU A 61 -27.03 -16.21 -11.63
CA GLU A 61 -27.29 -15.87 -10.24
C GLU A 61 -26.36 -16.61 -9.28
N ASN A 62 -26.06 -17.88 -9.57
CA ASN A 62 -25.11 -18.64 -8.76
C ASN A 62 -23.70 -18.06 -8.88
N ALA A 63 -23.28 -17.64 -10.08
CA ALA A 63 -22.00 -16.96 -10.30
C ALA A 63 -21.91 -15.68 -9.45
N VAL A 64 -22.93 -14.82 -9.53
CA VAL A 64 -22.98 -13.56 -8.78
C VAL A 64 -22.89 -13.80 -7.27
N ILE A 65 -23.67 -14.74 -6.73
CA ILE A 65 -23.67 -15.07 -5.31
C ILE A 65 -22.30 -15.63 -4.89
N ALA A 66 -21.71 -16.52 -5.68
CA ALA A 66 -20.40 -17.10 -5.40
C ALA A 66 -19.31 -16.01 -5.40
N THR A 67 -19.31 -15.11 -6.37
CA THR A 67 -18.32 -14.03 -6.48
C THR A 67 -18.41 -13.06 -5.31
N PHE A 68 -19.61 -12.59 -4.93
CA PHE A 68 -19.76 -11.75 -3.74
C PHE A 68 -19.33 -12.46 -2.45
N LYS A 69 -19.57 -13.78 -2.34
CA LYS A 69 -19.08 -14.58 -1.20
C LYS A 69 -17.55 -14.68 -1.17
N THR A 70 -16.91 -14.88 -2.32
CA THR A 70 -15.44 -14.90 -2.44
C THR A 70 -14.83 -13.56 -2.06
N LEU A 71 -15.47 -12.45 -2.47
CA LEU A 71 -15.10 -11.09 -2.09
C LEU A 71 -15.45 -10.73 -0.64
N ARG A 72 -16.00 -11.69 0.13
CA ARG A 72 -16.43 -11.52 1.53
C ARG A 72 -17.42 -10.38 1.74
N TYR A 73 -18.32 -10.18 0.79
CA TYR A 73 -19.43 -9.24 0.95
C TYR A 73 -20.26 -9.61 2.20
N PRO A 74 -20.46 -8.68 3.14
CA PRO A 74 -21.00 -9.01 4.47
C PRO A 74 -22.50 -9.31 4.50
N PHE A 75 -23.25 -8.99 3.45
CA PHE A 75 -24.71 -9.17 3.41
C PHE A 75 -25.11 -10.28 2.43
N ALA A 76 -26.13 -11.05 2.78
CA ALA A 76 -26.61 -12.12 1.91
C ALA A 76 -27.33 -11.58 0.68
N ILE A 77 -26.98 -12.11 -0.50
CA ILE A 77 -27.69 -11.87 -1.76
C ILE A 77 -28.46 -13.13 -2.11
N SER A 78 -29.79 -13.04 -2.19
CA SER A 78 -30.64 -14.18 -2.50
C SER A 78 -30.88 -14.32 -4.00
N LYS A 79 -31.08 -15.56 -4.47
CA LYS A 79 -31.42 -15.84 -5.88
C LYS A 79 -32.69 -15.11 -6.32
N THR A 80 -33.70 -15.06 -5.44
CA THR A 80 -34.95 -14.32 -5.69
C THR A 80 -34.72 -12.83 -5.88
N ALA A 81 -33.79 -12.23 -5.14
CA ALA A 81 -33.44 -10.82 -5.33
C ALA A 81 -32.83 -10.58 -6.72
N LEU A 82 -31.97 -11.49 -7.18
CA LEU A 82 -31.34 -11.40 -8.50
C LEU A 82 -32.34 -11.60 -9.64
N SER A 83 -33.35 -12.46 -9.46
CA SER A 83 -34.44 -12.61 -10.44
C SER A 83 -35.40 -11.41 -10.46
N ALA A 84 -35.43 -10.58 -9.41
CA ALA A 84 -36.35 -9.45 -9.25
C ALA A 84 -35.60 -8.10 -9.08
N VAL A 85 -34.46 -7.94 -9.76
CA VAL A 85 -33.54 -6.79 -9.59
C VAL A 85 -34.20 -5.41 -9.66
N GLY A 86 -35.17 -5.20 -10.55
CA GLY A 86 -35.85 -3.91 -10.75
C GLY A 86 -36.99 -3.61 -9.78
N SER A 87 -37.28 -4.53 -8.83
CA SER A 87 -38.36 -4.35 -7.86
C SER A 87 -38.05 -3.21 -6.87
N PRO A 88 -39.03 -2.35 -6.51
CA PRO A 88 -38.82 -1.23 -5.58
C PRO A 88 -38.24 -1.61 -4.21
N HIS A 89 -38.49 -2.85 -3.76
CA HIS A 89 -38.01 -3.36 -2.47
C HIS A 89 -36.66 -4.08 -2.56
N THR A 90 -36.27 -4.51 -3.76
CA THR A 90 -35.08 -5.32 -4.00
C THR A 90 -33.93 -4.47 -4.53
N TRP A 91 -34.22 -3.54 -5.44
CA TRP A 91 -33.22 -2.70 -6.08
C TRP A 91 -32.33 -1.93 -5.09
N PRO A 92 -32.86 -1.31 -4.01
CA PRO A 92 -32.01 -0.59 -3.06
C PRO A 92 -30.91 -1.47 -2.43
N THR A 93 -31.22 -2.74 -2.15
CA THR A 93 -30.27 -3.69 -1.57
C THR A 93 -29.20 -4.09 -2.58
N LEU A 94 -29.58 -4.36 -3.83
CA LEU A 94 -28.64 -4.73 -4.89
C LEU A 94 -27.78 -3.55 -5.34
N LEU A 95 -28.35 -2.35 -5.40
CA LEU A 95 -27.59 -1.12 -5.60
C LEU A 95 -26.55 -0.94 -4.49
N GLY A 96 -26.91 -1.27 -3.23
CA GLY A 96 -25.97 -1.30 -2.12
C GLY A 96 -24.78 -2.23 -2.39
N SER A 97 -25.01 -3.45 -2.88
CA SER A 97 -23.92 -4.38 -3.23
C SER A 97 -23.06 -3.89 -4.40
N LEU A 98 -23.65 -3.23 -5.40
CA LEU A 98 -22.90 -2.66 -6.52
C LEU A 98 -22.05 -1.46 -6.08
N THR A 99 -22.61 -0.61 -5.20
CA THR A 99 -21.89 0.55 -4.66
C THR A 99 -20.72 0.10 -3.79
N TRP A 100 -20.92 -0.91 -2.94
CA TRP A 100 -19.85 -1.53 -2.16
C TRP A 100 -18.74 -2.09 -3.06
N LEU A 101 -19.09 -2.72 -4.17
CA LEU A 101 -18.10 -3.23 -5.13
C LEU A 101 -17.34 -2.10 -5.81
N VAL A 102 -18.01 -1.01 -6.17
CA VAL A 102 -17.37 0.20 -6.71
C VAL A 102 -16.40 0.81 -5.69
N GLU A 103 -16.81 0.98 -4.44
CA GLU A 103 -15.94 1.49 -3.37
C GLU A 103 -14.71 0.60 -3.15
N LEU A 104 -14.89 -0.73 -3.23
CA LEU A 104 -13.78 -1.69 -3.14
C LEU A 104 -12.79 -1.53 -4.31
N LEU A 105 -13.29 -1.35 -5.54
CA LEU A 105 -12.48 -1.14 -6.73
C LEU A 105 -11.79 0.24 -6.75
N GLU A 106 -12.44 1.27 -6.24
CA GLU A 106 -11.86 2.61 -6.07
C GLU A 106 -10.72 2.57 -5.04
N TYR A 107 -10.94 1.90 -3.89
CA TYR A 107 -9.90 1.69 -2.88
C TYR A 107 -8.69 0.93 -3.43
N ASP A 108 -8.93 -0.16 -4.17
CA ASP A 108 -7.85 -0.95 -4.77
C ASP A 108 -7.01 -0.11 -5.76
N ALA A 109 -7.69 0.71 -6.58
CA ALA A 109 -7.02 1.62 -7.51
C ALA A 109 -6.22 2.72 -6.78
N GLU A 110 -6.76 3.29 -5.69
CA GLU A 110 -6.04 4.28 -4.87
C GLU A 110 -4.81 3.66 -4.19
N VAL A 111 -4.92 2.44 -3.68
CA VAL A 111 -3.79 1.71 -3.08
C VAL A 111 -2.71 1.44 -4.12
N GLU A 112 -3.09 1.00 -5.31
CA GLU A 112 -2.14 0.72 -6.38
C GLU A 112 -1.47 2.00 -6.90
N GLN A 113 -2.22 3.09 -7.02
CA GLN A 113 -1.66 4.39 -7.35
C GLN A 113 -0.70 4.87 -6.25
N ALA A 114 -1.08 4.75 -4.97
CA ALA A 114 -0.20 5.10 -3.85
C ALA A 114 1.07 4.24 -3.80
N ARG A 115 1.01 2.97 -4.23
CA ARG A 115 2.20 2.12 -4.40
C ARG A 115 3.08 2.56 -5.56
N ALA A 116 2.49 2.95 -6.68
CA ALA A 116 3.22 3.44 -7.84
C ALA A 116 3.87 4.82 -7.57
N GLU A 117 3.20 5.66 -6.78
CA GLU A 117 3.71 6.97 -6.33
C GLU A 117 4.68 6.85 -5.16
N ALA A 118 4.58 5.78 -4.36
CA ALA A 118 5.59 5.46 -3.35
C ALA A 118 6.90 5.25 -4.07
N ASP A 119 7.83 6.16 -3.80
CA ASP A 119 9.12 6.26 -4.46
C ASP A 119 9.80 4.89 -4.54
N HIS A 120 9.82 4.28 -5.73
CA HIS A 120 10.50 3.01 -6.01
C HIS A 120 12.03 3.15 -5.92
N HIS A 121 12.54 4.28 -5.42
CA HIS A 121 13.93 4.38 -5.01
C HIS A 121 14.25 3.24 -4.05
N LEU A 122 15.07 2.31 -4.55
CA LEU A 122 15.68 1.24 -3.77
C LEU A 122 16.55 1.89 -2.68
N GLY A 123 15.90 2.16 -1.56
CA GLY A 123 16.48 2.79 -0.40
C GLY A 123 17.06 1.72 0.48
N PHE A 124 18.36 1.48 0.34
CA PHE A 124 19.11 0.70 1.32
C PHE A 124 19.53 1.68 2.42
N ASP A 125 18.95 1.52 3.60
CA ASP A 125 19.24 2.35 4.78
C ASP A 125 19.86 1.55 5.92
N GLY A 126 20.05 0.24 5.72
CA GLY A 126 20.61 -0.67 6.71
C GLY A 126 19.59 -1.20 7.71
N ASP A 127 18.31 -0.82 7.59
CA ASP A 127 17.22 -1.54 8.25
C ASP A 127 16.89 -2.79 7.43
N GLN A 128 17.08 -3.96 8.04
CA GLN A 128 16.89 -5.26 7.36
C GLN A 128 15.51 -5.36 6.68
N ALA A 129 14.44 -4.86 7.33
CA ALA A 129 13.10 -4.97 6.77
C ALA A 129 12.85 -3.99 5.61
N SER A 130 13.52 -2.84 5.61
CA SER A 130 13.53 -1.88 4.51
C SER A 130 14.33 -2.43 3.32
N ASP A 131 15.55 -2.90 3.58
CA ASP A 131 16.48 -3.47 2.60
C ASP A 131 15.90 -4.73 1.93
N ASP A 132 15.26 -5.62 2.71
CA ASP A 132 14.59 -6.82 2.18
C ASP A 132 13.42 -6.43 1.24
N ARG A 133 12.66 -5.38 1.58
CA ARG A 133 11.56 -4.89 0.73
C ARG A 133 12.10 -4.32 -0.59
N ALA A 134 13.15 -3.51 -0.53
CA ALA A 134 13.81 -2.97 -1.72
C ALA A 134 14.35 -4.10 -2.62
N PHE A 135 15.03 -5.08 -2.03
CA PHE A 135 15.53 -6.23 -2.79
C PHE A 135 14.41 -7.05 -3.45
N MET A 136 13.31 -7.29 -2.74
CA MET A 136 12.16 -8.02 -3.29
C MET A 136 11.50 -7.27 -4.45
N ASP A 137 11.42 -5.93 -4.40
CA ASP A 137 10.94 -5.10 -5.50
C ASP A 137 11.83 -5.23 -6.74
N TYR A 138 13.15 -5.07 -6.55
CA TYR A 138 14.14 -5.30 -7.61
C TYR A 138 13.99 -6.70 -8.21
N LEU A 139 13.92 -7.74 -7.37
CA LEU A 139 13.85 -9.12 -7.81
C LEU A 139 12.60 -9.38 -8.66
N GLY A 140 11.44 -8.86 -8.27
CA GLY A 140 10.20 -8.98 -9.04
C GLY A 140 10.31 -8.32 -10.42
N ARG A 141 10.85 -7.10 -10.48
CA ARG A 141 11.02 -6.33 -11.72
C ARG A 141 12.06 -6.98 -12.65
N ALA A 142 13.21 -7.36 -12.10
CA ALA A 142 14.29 -8.00 -12.84
C ALA A 142 13.89 -9.39 -13.38
N TYR A 143 13.14 -10.16 -12.59
CA TYR A 143 12.60 -11.44 -13.04
C TYR A 143 11.57 -11.27 -14.16
N THR A 144 10.74 -10.23 -14.09
CA THR A 144 9.80 -9.88 -15.16
C THR A 144 10.55 -9.51 -16.45
N ALA A 145 11.59 -8.68 -16.36
CA ALA A 145 12.44 -8.32 -17.49
C ALA A 145 13.09 -9.56 -18.12
N PHE A 146 13.61 -10.48 -17.30
CA PHE A 146 14.16 -11.76 -17.75
C PHE A 146 13.13 -12.62 -18.51
N LEU A 147 11.91 -12.76 -17.97
CA LEU A 147 10.84 -13.53 -18.63
C LEU A 147 10.39 -12.90 -19.96
N MET A 148 10.53 -11.58 -20.10
CA MET A 148 10.24 -10.85 -21.34
C MET A 148 11.42 -10.83 -22.32
N GLY A 149 12.63 -11.22 -21.88
CA GLY A 149 13.86 -11.12 -22.67
C GLY A 149 14.34 -9.67 -22.87
N ASP A 150 14.01 -8.77 -21.95
CA ASP A 150 14.38 -7.36 -22.00
C ASP A 150 15.70 -7.14 -21.23
N ASP A 151 16.82 -7.37 -21.91
CA ASP A 151 18.16 -7.26 -21.32
C ASP A 151 18.54 -5.80 -20.96
N ASP A 152 18.02 -4.82 -21.70
CA ASP A 152 18.28 -3.40 -21.45
C ASP A 152 17.62 -2.94 -20.14
N LEU A 153 16.36 -3.35 -19.92
CA LEU A 153 15.66 -3.10 -18.67
C LEU A 153 16.36 -3.79 -17.50
N TYR A 154 16.80 -5.03 -17.68
CA TYR A 154 17.53 -5.76 -16.64
C TYR A 154 18.81 -5.02 -16.21
N ALA A 155 19.63 -4.58 -17.17
CA ALA A 155 20.86 -3.84 -16.88
C ALA A 155 20.58 -2.50 -16.16
N ALA A 156 19.51 -1.80 -16.53
CA ALA A 156 19.09 -0.58 -15.85
C ALA A 156 18.68 -0.84 -14.38
N LEU A 157 17.92 -1.90 -14.14
CA LEU A 157 17.50 -2.31 -12.79
C LEU A 157 18.68 -2.73 -11.91
N GLU A 158 19.65 -3.46 -12.47
CA GLU A 158 20.87 -3.84 -11.77
C GLU A 158 21.69 -2.59 -11.37
N GLY A 159 21.83 -1.64 -12.29
CA GLY A 159 22.48 -0.36 -12.01
C GLY A 159 21.79 0.43 -10.89
N GLU A 160 20.46 0.45 -10.88
CA GLU A 160 19.68 1.10 -9.82
C GLU A 160 19.92 0.43 -8.45
N LEU A 161 19.94 -0.91 -8.41
CA LEU A 161 20.21 -1.69 -7.20
C LEU A 161 21.60 -1.37 -6.61
N VAL A 162 22.64 -1.43 -7.45
CA VAL A 162 24.02 -1.13 -7.03
C VAL A 162 24.13 0.29 -6.51
N ALA A 163 23.58 1.27 -7.22
CA ALA A 163 23.58 2.65 -6.78
C ALA A 163 22.82 2.84 -5.45
N GLY A 164 21.77 2.07 -5.20
CA GLY A 164 21.06 2.01 -3.93
C GLY A 164 21.95 1.53 -2.78
N PHE A 165 22.61 0.39 -2.96
CA PHE A 165 23.55 -0.16 -1.98
C PHE A 165 24.70 0.80 -1.68
N ASP A 166 25.31 1.40 -2.71
CA ASP A 166 26.41 2.35 -2.53
C ASP A 166 25.99 3.58 -1.71
N ARG A 167 24.77 4.10 -1.94
CA ARG A 167 24.21 5.19 -1.13
C ARG A 167 24.03 4.77 0.33
N GLY A 168 23.47 3.59 0.57
CA GLY A 168 23.27 3.03 1.91
C GLY A 168 24.58 2.83 2.65
N GLN A 169 25.56 2.19 1.99
CA GLN A 169 26.89 1.97 2.53
C GLN A 169 27.60 3.29 2.85
N GLY A 170 27.48 4.30 1.97
CA GLY A 170 28.03 5.63 2.21
C GLY A 170 27.46 6.30 3.46
N ARG A 171 26.15 6.20 3.68
CA ARG A 171 25.49 6.70 4.91
C ARG A 171 25.98 5.96 6.15
N ALA A 172 25.98 4.63 6.12
CA ALA A 172 26.46 3.81 7.23
C ALA A 172 27.93 4.11 7.57
N ALA A 173 28.79 4.29 6.56
CA ALA A 173 30.19 4.66 6.76
C ALA A 173 30.35 6.04 7.42
N ALA A 174 29.55 7.02 7.01
CA ALA A 174 29.55 8.36 7.60
C ALA A 174 29.08 8.34 9.06
N ASP A 175 27.99 7.63 9.36
CA ASP A 175 27.47 7.48 10.73
C ASP A 175 28.48 6.79 11.64
N LEU A 176 29.13 5.74 11.13
CA LEU A 176 30.13 5.00 11.86
C LEU A 176 31.38 5.86 12.14
N ALA A 177 31.80 6.69 11.19
CA ALA A 177 32.88 7.67 11.40
C ALA A 177 32.51 8.72 12.46
N ALA A 178 31.27 9.23 12.43
CA ALA A 178 30.78 10.18 13.41
C ALA A 178 30.70 9.58 14.83
N LEU A 179 30.21 8.34 14.95
CA LEU A 179 30.15 7.62 16.22
C LEU A 179 31.55 7.34 16.78
N ARG A 180 32.51 6.95 15.94
CA ARG A 180 33.91 6.77 16.36
C ARG A 180 34.50 8.07 16.90
N GLY A 181 34.33 9.19 16.19
CA GLY A 181 34.82 10.50 16.65
C GLY A 181 34.21 10.91 18.00
N ARG A 182 32.89 10.73 18.18
CA ARG A 182 32.23 10.99 19.47
C ARG A 182 32.77 10.08 20.58
N ASN A 183 33.05 8.81 20.29
CA ASN A 183 33.59 7.88 21.27
C ASN A 183 34.99 8.31 21.72
N GLU A 184 35.86 8.69 20.78
CA GLU A 184 37.20 9.21 21.08
C GLU A 184 37.14 10.47 21.96
N ASP A 185 36.25 11.42 21.65
CA ASP A 185 36.09 12.63 22.44
C ASP A 185 35.59 12.32 23.87
N LEU A 186 34.63 11.41 24.01
CA LEU A 186 34.15 10.95 25.32
C LEU A 186 35.25 10.23 26.12
N GLN A 187 36.07 9.41 25.48
CA GLN A 187 37.21 8.76 26.10
C GLN A 187 38.24 9.79 26.60
N ARG A 188 38.54 10.82 25.81
CA ARG A 188 39.43 11.92 26.23
C ARG A 188 38.86 12.67 27.43
N GLN A 189 37.56 12.95 27.44
CA GLN A 189 36.89 13.61 28.57
C GLN A 189 36.94 12.76 29.83
N LEU A 190 36.72 11.45 29.73
CA LEU A 190 36.85 10.51 30.84
C LEU A 190 38.26 10.54 31.44
N GLN A 191 39.30 10.41 30.61
CA GLN A 191 40.69 10.46 31.06
C GLN A 191 41.04 11.78 31.77
N GLN A 192 40.53 12.91 31.26
CA GLN A 192 40.74 14.22 31.90
C GLN A 192 40.05 14.32 33.26
N LEU A 193 38.84 13.78 33.39
CA LEU A 193 38.10 13.76 34.65
C LEU A 193 38.75 12.82 35.66
N GLU A 194 39.23 11.66 35.23
CA GLU A 194 39.99 10.72 36.08
C GLU A 194 41.28 11.38 36.58
N ALA A 195 42.06 12.00 35.69
CA ALA A 195 43.28 12.71 36.09
C ALA A 195 43.00 13.88 37.06
N ARG A 196 41.86 14.58 36.90
CA ARG A 196 41.43 15.63 37.83
C ARG A 196 41.03 15.06 39.19
N ARG A 197 40.26 13.97 39.20
CA ARG A 197 39.86 13.24 40.42
C ARG A 197 41.08 12.79 41.20
N ASP A 198 42.08 12.21 40.52
CA ASP A 198 43.27 11.66 41.17
C ASP A 198 44.19 12.77 41.75
N ARG A 199 44.16 13.98 41.16
CA ARG A 199 44.87 15.17 41.69
C ARG A 199 44.13 15.86 42.84
N LEU A 200 42.82 15.64 42.98
CA LEU A 200 41.97 16.27 43.98
C LEU A 200 42.50 16.11 45.43
N PRO A 201 42.84 14.91 45.93
CA PRO A 201 43.32 14.74 47.31
C PRO A 201 44.67 15.43 47.57
N GLN A 202 45.55 15.51 46.57
CA GLN A 202 46.83 16.23 46.69
C GLN A 202 46.62 17.75 46.76
N LEU A 203 45.68 18.27 45.99
CA LEU A 203 45.29 19.69 46.02
C LEU A 203 44.58 20.04 47.34
N GLU A 204 43.73 19.16 47.86
CA GLU A 204 43.09 19.31 49.17
C GLU A 204 44.08 19.29 50.33
N ALA A 205 45.09 18.42 50.28
CA ALA A 205 46.17 18.41 51.26
C ALA A 205 46.97 19.72 51.23
N ARG A 206 47.40 20.15 50.05
CA ARG A 206 48.13 21.41 49.87
C ARG A 206 47.32 22.64 50.29
N ALA A 207 46.00 22.64 50.06
CA ALA A 207 45.10 23.70 50.51
C ALA A 207 44.93 23.70 52.05
N ARG A 208 45.01 22.54 52.70
CA ARG A 208 45.02 22.42 54.17
C ARG A 208 46.29 23.03 54.76
N ASP A 209 47.45 22.68 54.21
CA ASP A 209 48.76 23.15 54.67
C ASP A 209 48.87 24.68 54.55
N LEU A 210 48.44 25.25 53.42
CA LEU A 210 48.43 26.71 53.20
C LEU A 210 47.45 27.45 54.12
N ARG A 211 46.42 26.77 54.66
CA ARG A 211 45.49 27.36 55.63
C ARG A 211 46.01 27.27 57.06
N SER A 212 46.88 26.31 57.38
CA SER A 212 47.54 26.23 58.70
C SER A 212 48.74 27.17 58.84
N ASP A 213 49.32 27.64 57.73
CA ASP A 213 50.45 28.59 57.69
C ASP A 213 50.05 30.08 57.83
N ARG A 214 48.81 30.36 58.24
CA ARG A 214 48.26 31.72 58.40
C ARG A 214 47.71 31.94 59.80
#